data_AF-A0A4V3D878-F1
#
_entry.id   AF-A0A4V3D878-F1
#
_cell.length_a   1.000
_cell.length_b   1.000
_cell.length_c   1.000
_cell.angle_alpha   90.00
_cell.angle_beta   90.00
_cell.angle_gamma   90.00
#
_symmetry.space_group_name_H-M   'P 1'
#
loop_
_entity.id
_entity.type
_entity.pdbx_description
1 polymer ?
#
loop_
_entity_poly.entity_id
_entity_poly.type
_entity_poly.pdbx_seq_one_letter_code
_entity_poly.pdbx_strand_id
1 'polypeptide(L)' 'MKVVIISVVAILVLSGCAMSQPKTKFVTDKDYIGQVEAAAKHRGVDVVWVNPPVRRIERKDDK' A
#
# COMPACT_ATOMS: atom_id res chain seq x y z
N MET A 1 41.41 12.28 14.14
CA MET A 1 40.07 12.32 14.78
C MET A 1 39.04 13.14 14.01
N LYS A 2 39.30 14.40 13.63
CA LYS A 2 38.33 15.25 12.89
C LYS A 2 37.75 14.62 11.61
N VAL A 3 38.59 13.98 10.78
CA VAL A 3 38.16 13.31 9.53
C VAL A 3 37.27 12.09 9.79
N VAL A 4 37.53 11.35 10.88
CA VAL A 4 36.71 10.19 11.29
C VAL A 4 35.33 10.65 11.75
N ILE A 5 35.26 11.74 12.51
CA ILE A 5 33.98 12.31 12.99
C ILE A 5 33.13 12.79 11.80
N ILE A 6 33.73 13.45 10.81
CA ILE A 6 33.02 13.92 9.61
C ILE A 6 32.47 12.74 8.80
N SER A 7 33.25 11.67 8.64
CA SER A 7 32.82 10.45 7.94
C SER A 7 31.62 9.79 8.62
N VAL A 8 31.66 9.64 9.95
CA VAL A 8 30.56 9.04 10.72
C VAL A 8 29.28 9.88 10.61
N VAL A 9 29.39 11.20 10.68
CA VAL A 9 28.23 12.10 10.54
C VAL A 9 27.63 12.00 9.12
N ALA A 10 28.46 11.94 8.08
CA ALA A 10 27.98 11.81 6.70
C ALA A 10 27.20 10.49 6.50
N ILE A 11 27.69 9.38 7.06
CA ILE A 11 27.01 8.07 6.98
C ILE A 11 25.65 8.12 7.67
N LEU A 12 25.57 8.72 8.87
CA LEU A 12 24.31 8.85 9.62
C LEU A 12 23.27 9.71 8.90
N VAL A 13 23.69 10.79 8.24
CA VAL A 13 22.78 11.68 7.49
C VAL A 13 22.25 10.99 6.23
N LEU A 14 23.08 10.20 5.54
CA LEU A 14 22.68 9.48 4.33
C LEU A 14 21.66 8.36 4.63
N SER A 15 21.67 7.76 5.82
CA SER A 15 20.70 6.74 6.23
C SER A 15 19.27 7.27 6.43
N GLY A 16 19.09 8.59 6.59
CA GLY A 16 17.77 9.21 6.82
C GLY A 16 16.87 9.34 5.59
N CYS A 17 17.43 9.24 4.37
CA CYS A 17 16.66 9.50 3.14
C CYS A 17 15.89 8.27 2.60
N ALA A 18 16.18 7.06 3.08
CA ALA A 18 15.55 5.83 2.55
C ALA A 18 14.22 5.47 3.22
N MET A 19 13.81 6.17 4.28
CA MET A 19 12.68 5.80 5.14
C MET A 19 11.42 6.65 4.88
N SER A 20 11.01 6.78 3.62
CA SER A 20 9.69 7.35 3.29
C SER A 20 8.83 6.28 2.63
N GLN A 21 7.93 5.67 3.41
CA GLN A 21 6.93 4.77 2.86
C GLN A 21 5.70 5.58 2.38
N PRO A 22 5.06 5.19 1.26
CA PRO A 22 3.87 5.90 0.81
C PRO A 22 2.74 5.75 1.83
N LYS A 23 2.19 6.90 2.25
CA LYS A 23 1.11 7.05 3.26
C LYS A 23 -0.19 6.37 2.87
N THR A 24 -0.34 5.95 1.62
CA THR A 24 -1.53 5.29 1.11
C THR A 24 -1.15 4.02 0.36
N LYS A 25 -2.01 3.02 0.42
CA LYS A 25 -1.94 1.80 -0.40
C LYS A 25 -3.27 1.53 -1.09
N PHE A 26 -3.21 0.91 -2.26
CA PHE A 26 -4.41 0.40 -2.94
C PHE A 26 -4.66 -1.03 -2.49
N VAL A 27 -5.90 -1.34 -2.13
CA VAL A 27 -6.34 -2.67 -1.76
C VAL A 27 -7.59 -3.02 -2.53
N THR A 28 -7.77 -4.31 -2.84
CA THR A 28 -8.97 -4.82 -3.49
C THR A 28 -10.22 -4.47 -2.66
N ASP A 29 -11.24 -3.95 -3.34
CA ASP A 29 -12.51 -3.58 -2.74
C ASP A 29 -13.43 -4.81 -2.63
N LYS A 30 -13.26 -5.56 -1.54
CA LYS A 30 -14.02 -6.80 -1.29
C LYS A 30 -15.51 -6.55 -1.07
N ASP A 31 -15.88 -5.40 -0.50
CA ASP A 31 -17.28 -5.07 -0.21
C ASP A 31 -18.04 -4.79 -1.50
N TYR A 32 -17.41 -4.08 -2.44
CA TYR A 32 -17.97 -3.88 -3.77
C TYR A 32 -18.06 -5.20 -4.55
N ILE A 33 -16.99 -5.99 -4.57
CA ILE A 33 -16.97 -7.29 -5.26
C ILE A 33 -18.10 -8.19 -4.74
N GLY A 34 -18.26 -8.30 -3.43
CA GLY A 34 -19.30 -9.12 -2.81
C GLY A 34 -20.72 -8.69 -3.19
N GLN A 35 -20.97 -7.39 -3.31
CA GLN A 35 -22.28 -6.88 -3.77
C GLN A 35 -22.56 -7.25 -5.22
N VAL A 36 -21.56 -7.11 -6.10
CA VAL A 36 -21.71 -7.49 -7.52
C VAL A 36 -21.91 -8.99 -7.67
N GLU A 37 -21.12 -9.80 -6.96
CA GLU A 37 -21.22 -11.26 -6.99
C GLU A 37 -22.56 -11.75 -6.44
N ALA A 38 -23.07 -11.15 -5.36
CA ALA A 38 -24.40 -11.46 -4.84
C ALA A 38 -25.50 -11.16 -5.88
N ALA A 39 -25.45 -9.98 -6.51
CA ALA A 39 -26.40 -9.62 -7.55
C ALA A 39 -26.30 -10.52 -8.78
N ALA A 40 -25.09 -10.90 -9.20
CA ALA A 40 -24.83 -11.79 -10.32
C ALA A 40 -25.39 -13.19 -10.06
N LYS A 41 -25.16 -13.73 -8.85
CA LYS A 41 -25.73 -15.00 -8.41
C LYS A 41 -27.26 -15.00 -8.47
N HIS A 42 -27.91 -13.94 -7.99
CA HIS A 42 -29.37 -13.81 -8.08
C HIS A 42 -29.90 -13.76 -9.51
N ARG A 43 -29.06 -13.36 -10.47
CA ARG A 43 -29.41 -13.24 -11.89
C ARG A 43 -28.95 -14.43 -12.74
N GLY A 44 -28.27 -15.42 -12.13
CA GLY A 44 -27.71 -16.55 -12.87
C GLY A 44 -26.58 -16.16 -13.84
N VAL A 45 -25.87 -15.06 -13.58
CA VAL A 45 -24.74 -14.58 -14.38
C VAL A 45 -23.44 -14.94 -13.67
N ASP A 46 -22.45 -15.41 -14.42
CA ASP A 46 -21.10 -15.65 -13.91
C ASP A 46 -20.21 -14.42 -14.15
N VAL A 47 -19.35 -14.11 -13.16
CA VAL A 47 -18.51 -12.91 -13.17
C VAL A 47 -17.05 -13.32 -13.06
N VAL A 48 -16.26 -12.90 -14.05
CA VAL A 48 -14.81 -13.08 -14.05
C VAL A 48 -14.13 -11.71 -13.99
N TRP A 49 -13.38 -11.47 -12.92
CA TRP A 49 -12.67 -10.21 -12.70
C TRP A 49 -11.30 -10.23 -13.38
N VAL A 50 -11.17 -9.54 -14.52
CA VAL A 50 -9.88 -9.33 -15.20
C VAL A 50 -9.06 -8.21 -14.53
N ASN A 51 -9.75 -7.19 -14.01
CA ASN A 51 -9.15 -6.10 -13.24
C ASN A 51 -10.09 -5.75 -12.06
N PRO A 52 -9.94 -6.44 -10.91
CA PRO A 52 -10.85 -6.23 -9.79
C PRO A 52 -10.75 -4.80 -9.25
N PRO A 53 -11.86 -4.22 -8.78
CA PRO A 53 -11.87 -2.86 -8.28
C PRO A 53 -11.00 -2.74 -7.03
N VAL A 54 -10.33 -1.59 -6.91
CA VAL A 54 -9.46 -1.26 -5.78
C VAL A 54 -9.90 0.05 -5.14
N ARG A 55 -9.67 0.16 -3.84
CA ARG A 55 -9.85 1.37 -3.04
C ARG A 55 -8.54 1.83 -2.44
N ARG A 56 -8.39 3.14 -2.29
CA ARG A 56 -7.24 3.76 -1.61
C ARG A 56 -7.50 3.77 -0.11
N ILE A 57 -6.58 3.22 0.66
CA ILE A 57 -6.61 3.31 2.12
C ILE A 57 -5.34 3.98 2.64
N GLU A 58 -5.48 4.69 3.75
CA GLU A 58 -4.33 5.17 4.51
C GLU A 58 -3.57 3.97 5.08
N ARG A 59 -2.25 4.00 4.97
CA ARG A 59 -1.39 3.07 5.69
C ARG A 59 -1.47 3.48 7.16
N LYS A 60 -2.08 2.64 8.00
CA LYS A 60 -1.86 2.77 9.44
C LYS A 60 -0.42 2.36 9.69
N ASP A 61 0.36 3.29 10.20
CA ASP A 61 1.69 2.98 10.73
C ASP A 61 1.43 2.20 12.02
N ASP A 62 1.52 0.88 11.95
CA ASP A 62 1.52 0.03 13.14
C ASP A 62 2.82 0.36 13.90
N LYS A 63 2.70 1.24 14.90
CA LYS A 63 3.78 1.65 15.80
C LYS A 63 3.81 0.76 17.03
#